data_AF-A0A356R0P8-F1
#
_entry.id   AF-A0A356R0P8-F1
#
_cell.length_a   1.000
_cell.length_b   1.000
_cell.length_c   1.000
_cell.angle_alpha   90.00
_cell.angle_beta   90.00
_cell.angle_gamma   90.00
#
_symmetry.space_group_name_H-M   'P 1'
#
loop_
_entity.id
_entity.type
_entity.pdbx_description
1 polymer ?
#
loop_
_entity_poly.entity_id
_entity_poly.type
_entity_poly.pdbx_seq_one_letter_code
_entity_poly.pdbx_strand_id
1 'polypeptide(L)'
;MAAPQVAAAAALIWSHSPGLTATQVAQILRTTATDIGPAGIDSQTGVGALNIEAALAPIGIITAPVEEEESDDSDASTEDGDESTSDDGESSGDSTDTDSSGSGSGGSGGGAGVALAALVVGGVGYALIGNSSDLDETLVLDEFGRTYELDLETRISVRNPGPSAKSVVQELDTEEVGETLIERSDFRVSTVYWADRPQAPSSFDDPLTNEQSRPVRMRIQTTHESNLYTAFGLNQSLALFDHGLSAQSTAGQLVGGFRSDAFSNPFFGFTAKGYHGAIAYAPKRGLQSGVSFASVDDGNRYGLQSDTSSVHLGLVGKAFGVGATLGLMEEEGNLLGGASGGALSASHAQTFFTVLRGHLDFAKHWSLIGKYTHGLTFADDYEKSLLSNFSQIESNSWGMGLAGRHVFSRGDQLGFGVSQPLRTIDGDVEVSTPYWDPMRARVGFNSTRTSLVPNGLETSLEFFYRKPIGKRAQFITYMVLRDEPLHRAERGAQASVIGVVRWRFGSR
;
A
#
# COMPACT_ATOMS: atom_id res chain seq x y z
N MET A 1 -33.91 21.83 -32.59
CA MET A 1 -34.38 20.44 -32.81
C MET A 1 -33.65 19.47 -31.87
N ALA A 2 -33.76 19.66 -30.56
CA ALA A 2 -32.98 18.89 -29.56
C ALA A 2 -33.68 17.57 -29.13
N ALA A 3 -35.01 17.57 -29.03
CA ALA A 3 -35.80 16.41 -28.62
C ALA A 3 -35.49 15.09 -29.37
N PRO A 4 -35.35 15.05 -30.72
CA PRO A 4 -35.03 13.80 -31.40
C PRO A 4 -33.62 13.28 -31.08
N GLN A 5 -32.66 14.15 -30.75
CA GLN A 5 -31.30 13.74 -30.37
C GLN A 5 -31.29 13.07 -29.00
N VAL A 6 -32.02 13.64 -28.04
CA VAL A 6 -32.18 13.04 -26.70
C VAL A 6 -32.94 11.72 -26.78
N ALA A 7 -34.00 11.64 -27.60
CA ALA A 7 -34.72 10.39 -27.82
C ALA A 7 -33.85 9.31 -28.49
N ALA A 8 -33.00 9.68 -29.45
CA ALA A 8 -32.04 8.77 -30.07
C ALA A 8 -30.99 8.27 -29.06
N ALA A 9 -30.48 9.15 -28.20
CA ALA A 9 -29.54 8.76 -27.14
C ALA A 9 -30.19 7.83 -26.11
N ALA A 10 -31.44 8.11 -25.69
CA ALA A 10 -32.19 7.23 -24.80
C ALA A 10 -32.38 5.84 -25.42
N ALA A 11 -32.76 5.76 -26.70
CA ALA A 11 -32.90 4.49 -27.42
C ALA A 11 -31.57 3.74 -27.54
N LEU A 12 -30.45 4.46 -27.74
CA LEU A 12 -29.12 3.86 -27.80
C LEU A 12 -28.70 3.24 -26.47
N ILE A 13 -28.83 3.97 -25.35
CA ILE A 13 -28.53 3.47 -24.00
C ILE A 13 -29.38 2.22 -23.72
N TRP A 14 -30.66 2.28 -24.05
CA TRP A 14 -31.58 1.16 -23.80
C TRP A 14 -31.30 -0.04 -24.71
N SER A 15 -30.82 0.18 -25.93
CA SER A 15 -30.40 -0.91 -26.83
C SER A 15 -29.16 -1.64 -26.31
N HIS A 16 -28.27 -0.93 -25.59
CA HIS A 16 -27.07 -1.51 -25.00
C HIS A 16 -27.35 -2.20 -23.65
N SER A 17 -28.34 -1.72 -22.90
CA SER A 17 -28.74 -2.31 -21.63
C SER A 17 -30.28 -2.43 -21.54
N PRO A 18 -30.87 -3.48 -22.14
CA PRO A 18 -32.32 -3.66 -22.21
C PRO A 18 -33.03 -3.75 -20.85
N GLY A 19 -32.31 -4.15 -19.80
CA GLY A 19 -32.82 -4.28 -18.44
C GLY A 19 -33.11 -2.94 -17.72
N LEU A 20 -32.70 -1.81 -18.30
CA LEU A 20 -32.95 -0.49 -17.71
C LEU A 20 -34.43 -0.10 -17.78
N THR A 21 -34.91 0.54 -16.71
CA THR A 21 -36.20 1.23 -16.72
C THR A 21 -36.08 2.58 -17.42
N ALA A 22 -37.20 3.10 -17.94
CA ALA A 22 -37.23 4.44 -18.54
C ALA A 22 -36.73 5.54 -17.57
N THR A 23 -37.00 5.38 -16.26
CA THR A 23 -36.52 6.29 -15.22
C THR A 23 -35.01 6.25 -15.08
N GLN A 24 -34.39 5.07 -15.09
CA GLN A 24 -32.93 4.93 -15.04
C GLN A 24 -32.27 5.51 -16.30
N VAL A 25 -32.84 5.27 -17.50
CA VAL A 25 -32.32 5.88 -18.73
C VAL A 25 -32.37 7.42 -18.65
N ALA A 26 -33.48 7.98 -18.14
CA ALA A 26 -33.59 9.43 -17.95
C ALA A 26 -32.61 9.96 -16.89
N GLN A 27 -32.33 9.19 -15.84
CA GLN A 27 -31.36 9.54 -14.81
C GLN A 27 -29.93 9.52 -15.37
N ILE A 28 -29.54 8.47 -16.09
CA ILE A 28 -28.23 8.37 -16.77
C ILE A 28 -27.99 9.60 -17.64
N LEU A 29 -28.96 9.96 -18.50
CA LEU A 29 -28.86 11.13 -19.37
C LEU A 29 -28.74 12.46 -18.61
N ARG A 30 -29.29 12.55 -17.39
CA ARG A 30 -29.20 13.76 -16.55
C ARG A 30 -27.87 13.85 -15.83
N THR A 31 -27.40 12.74 -15.23
CA THR A 31 -26.16 12.69 -14.46
C THR A 31 -24.93 12.89 -15.34
N THR A 32 -25.02 12.49 -16.60
CA THR A 32 -23.89 12.53 -17.56
C THR A 32 -23.91 13.78 -18.44
N ALA A 33 -24.96 14.60 -18.35
CA ALA A 33 -25.05 15.84 -19.10
C ALA A 33 -23.85 16.76 -18.76
N THR A 34 -23.28 17.37 -19.79
CA THR A 34 -22.20 18.34 -19.62
C THR A 34 -22.80 19.69 -19.32
N ASP A 35 -22.58 20.19 -18.10
CA ASP A 35 -23.08 21.48 -17.67
C ASP A 35 -22.63 22.60 -18.63
N ILE A 36 -23.58 23.41 -19.09
CA ILE A 36 -23.35 24.52 -20.01
C ILE A 36 -24.11 25.76 -19.55
N GLY A 37 -23.43 26.91 -19.53
CA GLY A 37 -24.03 28.15 -19.04
C GLY A 37 -23.70 28.42 -17.56
N PRO A 38 -24.64 28.92 -16.74
CA PRO A 38 -24.43 29.08 -15.29
C PRO A 38 -24.18 27.74 -14.62
N ALA A 39 -23.21 27.67 -13.71
CA ALA A 39 -22.88 26.42 -13.03
C ALA A 39 -24.08 25.81 -12.28
N GLY A 40 -24.36 24.54 -12.53
CA GLY A 40 -25.47 23.79 -11.96
C GLY A 40 -26.77 23.89 -12.77
N ILE A 41 -27.86 23.39 -12.20
CA ILE A 41 -29.13 23.29 -12.93
C ILE A 41 -29.72 24.68 -13.17
N ASP A 42 -30.01 25.01 -14.43
CA ASP A 42 -30.57 26.30 -14.84
C ASP A 42 -31.85 26.18 -15.68
N SER A 43 -32.61 27.28 -15.82
CA SER A 43 -33.90 27.28 -16.51
C SER A 43 -33.82 27.31 -18.05
N GLN A 44 -32.65 27.61 -18.61
CA GLN A 44 -32.40 27.67 -20.06
C GLN A 44 -31.85 26.35 -20.60
N THR A 45 -30.89 25.72 -19.93
CA THR A 45 -30.24 24.47 -20.39
C THR A 45 -30.57 23.25 -19.53
N GLY A 46 -31.25 23.44 -18.40
CA GLY A 46 -31.60 22.34 -17.51
C GLY A 46 -30.36 21.83 -16.79
N VAL A 47 -30.03 20.56 -17.01
CA VAL A 47 -28.83 19.90 -16.46
C VAL A 47 -27.61 20.03 -17.37
N GLY A 48 -27.76 20.66 -18.54
CA GLY A 48 -26.70 20.85 -19.51
C GLY A 48 -26.90 20.12 -20.84
N ALA A 49 -25.82 20.03 -21.61
CA ALA A 49 -25.77 19.42 -22.93
C ALA A 49 -25.71 17.90 -22.87
N LEU A 50 -26.41 17.23 -23.79
CA LEU A 50 -26.35 15.79 -23.96
C LEU A 50 -24.90 15.32 -24.21
N ASN A 51 -24.42 14.39 -23.39
CA ASN A 51 -23.12 13.74 -23.55
C ASN A 51 -23.32 12.22 -23.63
N ILE A 52 -23.34 11.70 -24.86
CA ILE A 52 -23.57 10.28 -25.12
C ILE A 52 -22.37 9.44 -24.69
N GLU A 53 -21.16 9.98 -24.82
CA GLU A 53 -19.93 9.29 -24.42
C GLU A 53 -19.91 9.03 -22.92
N ALA A 54 -20.19 10.06 -22.11
CA ALA A 54 -20.33 9.91 -20.67
C ALA A 54 -21.53 9.02 -20.29
N ALA A 55 -22.63 9.08 -21.05
CA ALA A 55 -23.79 8.22 -20.82
C ALA A 55 -23.56 6.74 -21.13
N LEU A 56 -22.62 6.41 -22.03
CA LEU A 56 -22.25 5.04 -22.35
C LEU A 56 -21.05 4.54 -21.53
N ALA A 57 -20.38 5.40 -20.79
CA ALA A 57 -19.35 5.01 -19.84
C ALA A 57 -19.95 4.44 -18.54
N PRO A 58 -19.19 3.65 -17.76
CA PRO A 58 -19.59 3.23 -16.42
C PRO A 58 -19.85 4.43 -15.50
N ILE A 59 -20.91 4.37 -14.69
CA ILE A 59 -21.31 5.44 -13.76
C ILE A 59 -21.34 4.91 -12.33
N GLY A 60 -20.86 5.72 -11.39
CA GLY A 60 -20.91 5.39 -9.97
C GLY A 60 -19.89 4.33 -9.55
N ILE A 61 -20.25 3.54 -8.54
CA ILE A 61 -19.41 2.47 -8.01
C ILE A 61 -19.43 1.30 -9.00
N ILE A 62 -18.25 0.92 -9.47
CA ILE A 62 -18.07 -0.25 -10.33
C ILE A 62 -17.94 -1.47 -9.42
N THR A 63 -18.63 -2.57 -9.74
CA THR A 63 -18.55 -3.83 -9.00
C THR A 63 -18.21 -5.01 -9.90
N ALA A 64 -17.42 -5.97 -9.42
CA ALA A 64 -17.25 -7.26 -10.08
C ALA A 64 -18.27 -8.25 -9.52
N PRO A 65 -19.04 -8.97 -10.36
CA PRO A 65 -19.81 -10.12 -9.90
C PRO A 65 -18.89 -11.14 -9.24
N VAL A 66 -19.34 -11.76 -8.17
CA VAL A 66 -18.66 -12.90 -7.53
C VAL A 66 -19.53 -14.14 -7.59
N GLU A 67 -18.87 -15.29 -7.59
CA GLU A 67 -19.54 -16.57 -7.58
C GLU A 67 -20.22 -16.75 -6.22
N GLU A 68 -21.55 -16.91 -6.22
CA GLU A 68 -22.30 -17.19 -5.00
C GLU A 68 -22.10 -18.68 -4.67
N GLU A 69 -21.45 -18.98 -3.54
CA GLU A 69 -21.43 -20.36 -3.06
C GLU A 69 -22.86 -20.76 -2.65
N GLU A 70 -23.41 -21.81 -3.28
CA GLU A 70 -24.67 -22.41 -2.87
C GLU A 70 -24.49 -22.96 -1.45
N SER A 71 -24.88 -22.18 -0.43
CA SER A 71 -25.00 -22.68 0.93
C SER A 71 -26.10 -23.75 0.94
N ASP A 72 -25.70 -25.00 1.15
CA ASP A 72 -26.57 -26.16 1.38
C ASP A 72 -27.31 -25.96 2.72
N ASP A 73 -28.26 -25.03 2.78
CA ASP A 73 -29.21 -24.90 3.88
C ASP A 73 -30.21 -26.04 3.74
N SER A 74 -29.81 -27.22 4.21
CA SER A 74 -30.75 -28.31 4.47
C SER A 74 -31.67 -27.88 5.62
N ASP A 75 -32.84 -27.39 5.25
CA ASP A 75 -33.99 -27.14 6.11
C ASP A 75 -34.19 -28.27 7.14
N ALA A 76 -33.82 -28.00 8.39
CA ALA A 76 -34.29 -28.75 9.54
C ALA A 76 -35.54 -28.07 10.09
N SER A 77 -36.68 -28.31 9.43
CA SER A 77 -38.00 -27.97 9.97
C SER A 77 -38.46 -29.04 10.99
N THR A 78 -38.83 -28.59 12.21
CA THR A 78 -39.73 -29.14 13.26
C THR A 78 -39.07 -29.05 14.65
N GLU A 79 -39.68 -28.67 15.76
CA GLU A 79 -41.04 -28.25 16.14
C GLU A 79 -40.95 -27.58 17.54
N ASP A 80 -41.78 -26.55 17.74
CA ASP A 80 -42.39 -25.97 18.96
C ASP A 80 -42.01 -26.45 20.38
N GLY A 81 -41.87 -25.48 21.32
CA GLY A 81 -41.80 -25.75 22.75
C GLY A 81 -41.58 -24.57 23.71
N ASP A 82 -42.49 -23.60 23.70
CA ASP A 82 -43.06 -22.77 24.79
C ASP A 82 -42.21 -22.14 25.94
N GLU A 83 -42.48 -20.82 26.11
CA GLU A 83 -42.63 -20.01 27.34
C GLU A 83 -41.56 -19.88 28.46
N SER A 84 -41.02 -18.66 28.61
CA SER A 84 -41.28 -17.72 29.74
C SER A 84 -40.08 -16.98 30.38
N THR A 85 -40.24 -15.65 30.41
CA THR A 85 -39.90 -14.65 31.47
C THR A 85 -38.46 -14.11 31.69
N SER A 86 -38.32 -12.81 31.37
CA SER A 86 -37.67 -11.67 32.07
C SER A 86 -36.37 -11.88 32.87
N ASP A 87 -35.33 -11.08 32.64
CA ASP A 87 -35.15 -9.74 33.24
C ASP A 87 -33.83 -9.07 32.78
N ASP A 88 -33.92 -7.75 32.56
CA ASP A 88 -32.96 -6.63 32.62
C ASP A 88 -31.42 -6.78 32.53
N GLY A 89 -30.83 -5.86 31.75
CA GLY A 89 -29.42 -5.49 31.83
C GLY A 89 -28.98 -4.46 30.79
N GLU A 90 -29.16 -3.17 31.09
CA GLU A 90 -28.59 -2.04 30.33
C GLU A 90 -27.06 -2.13 30.20
N SER A 91 -26.50 -1.77 29.03
CA SER A 91 -25.47 -0.72 28.89
C SER A 91 -24.80 -0.70 27.51
N SER A 92 -24.62 0.52 27.02
CA SER A 92 -23.52 1.03 26.18
C SER A 92 -23.61 0.96 24.66
N GLY A 93 -23.24 2.09 24.05
CA GLY A 93 -22.61 2.12 22.74
C GLY A 93 -23.43 2.78 21.65
N ASP A 94 -23.54 4.10 21.70
CA ASP A 94 -23.95 4.93 20.57
C ASP A 94 -22.87 4.85 19.48
N SER A 95 -23.05 3.96 18.50
CA SER A 95 -22.47 4.07 17.16
C SER A 95 -23.62 4.33 16.20
N THR A 96 -23.60 5.51 15.58
CA THR A 96 -24.54 5.90 14.55
C THR A 96 -24.20 5.17 13.25
N ASP A 97 -24.67 3.93 13.18
CA ASP A 97 -24.69 3.13 11.96
C ASP A 97 -25.64 3.82 10.97
N THR A 98 -25.05 4.52 10.01
CA THR A 98 -25.82 5.12 8.92
C THR A 98 -26.04 4.03 7.88
N ASP A 99 -26.94 3.12 8.19
CA ASP A 99 -27.52 2.19 7.22
C ASP A 99 -28.19 3.00 6.12
N SER A 100 -27.51 3.12 4.99
CA SER A 100 -28.15 3.47 3.72
C SER A 100 -28.93 2.25 3.25
N SER A 101 -30.03 1.98 3.96
CA SER A 101 -31.13 1.14 3.52
C SER A 101 -31.80 1.79 2.31
N GLY A 102 -31.22 1.55 1.15
CA GLY A 102 -31.90 1.75 -0.13
C GLY A 102 -33.13 0.85 -0.17
N SER A 103 -34.30 1.47 -0.08
CA SER A 103 -35.60 0.83 -0.11
C SER A 103 -35.77 -0.07 -1.34
N GLY A 104 -36.15 -1.31 -1.09
CA GLY A 104 -36.48 -2.28 -2.13
C GLY A 104 -37.63 -1.80 -3.00
N SER A 105 -37.38 -1.76 -4.31
CA SER A 105 -38.40 -1.87 -5.35
C SER A 105 -37.96 -2.99 -6.28
N GLY A 106 -38.79 -4.03 -6.39
CA GLY A 106 -38.44 -5.31 -6.99
C GLY A 106 -37.96 -5.22 -8.44
N GLY A 107 -36.78 -5.79 -8.66
CA GLY A 107 -36.24 -6.21 -9.95
C GLY A 107 -35.29 -7.38 -9.70
N SER A 108 -35.78 -8.60 -9.94
CA SER A 108 -35.01 -9.84 -9.83
C SER A 108 -33.91 -9.84 -10.91
N GLY A 109 -32.63 -9.78 -10.49
CA GLY A 109 -31.49 -9.86 -11.41
C GLY A 109 -30.17 -9.22 -10.95
N GLY A 110 -30.11 -8.54 -9.80
CA GLY A 110 -28.85 -8.00 -9.28
C GLY A 110 -28.06 -9.05 -8.51
N GLY A 111 -27.07 -9.67 -9.15
CA GLY A 111 -26.14 -10.59 -8.47
C GLY A 111 -25.29 -9.86 -7.42
N ALA A 112 -24.83 -10.57 -6.40
CA ALA A 112 -23.89 -10.03 -5.43
C ALA A 112 -22.62 -9.54 -6.16
N GLY A 113 -22.28 -8.26 -5.96
CA GLY A 113 -21.13 -7.62 -6.61
C GLY A 113 -20.21 -6.96 -5.59
N VAL A 114 -18.93 -6.85 -5.95
CA VAL A 114 -17.86 -6.37 -5.07
C VAL A 114 -17.26 -5.11 -5.64
N ALA A 115 -17.22 -4.04 -4.84
CA ALA A 115 -16.71 -2.75 -5.31
C ALA A 115 -15.26 -2.85 -5.81
N LEU A 116 -15.03 -2.35 -7.02
CA LEU A 116 -13.74 -2.18 -7.67
C LEU A 116 -13.27 -0.74 -7.49
N ALA A 117 -12.55 -0.48 -6.39
CA ALA A 117 -11.85 0.78 -6.17
C ALA A 117 -10.49 0.80 -6.89
N ALA A 118 -9.73 1.90 -6.76
CA ALA A 118 -8.34 1.91 -7.19
C ALA A 118 -7.55 0.87 -6.37
N LEU A 119 -7.00 -0.14 -7.04
CA LEU A 119 -6.37 -1.30 -6.42
C LEU A 119 -4.94 -0.92 -6.01
N VAL A 120 -4.64 -0.79 -4.72
CA VAL A 120 -3.26 -0.56 -4.27
C VAL A 120 -2.61 -1.90 -4.01
N VAL A 121 -1.80 -2.43 -4.93
CA VAL A 121 -1.21 -3.77 -4.77
C VAL A 121 0.25 -3.73 -4.33
N GLY A 122 0.67 -4.75 -3.57
CA GLY A 122 2.08 -5.08 -3.37
C GLY A 122 2.64 -5.87 -4.55
N GLY A 123 3.87 -6.37 -4.43
CA GLY A 123 4.53 -7.17 -5.48
C GLY A 123 3.73 -8.40 -5.90
N VAL A 124 2.98 -9.01 -4.98
CA VAL A 124 2.16 -10.21 -5.21
C VAL A 124 0.96 -9.93 -6.10
N GLY A 125 0.16 -8.89 -5.79
CA GLY A 125 -0.97 -8.52 -6.63
C GLY A 125 -0.54 -8.04 -8.01
N TYR A 126 0.63 -7.40 -8.12
CA TYR A 126 1.17 -7.02 -9.42
C TYR A 126 1.62 -8.22 -10.27
N ALA A 127 2.10 -9.29 -9.64
CA ALA A 127 2.48 -10.54 -10.30
C ALA A 127 1.25 -11.30 -10.80
N LEU A 128 0.23 -11.43 -9.95
CA LEU A 128 -1.06 -12.05 -10.25
C LEU A 128 -1.65 -11.52 -11.55
N ILE A 129 -1.74 -10.20 -11.67
CA ILE A 129 -2.38 -9.54 -12.81
C ILE A 129 -1.56 -9.73 -14.09
N GLY A 130 -0.24 -9.89 -13.98
CA GLY A 130 0.59 -10.25 -15.14
C GLY A 130 0.50 -11.69 -15.59
N ASN A 131 0.12 -12.57 -14.68
CA ASN A 131 0.11 -14.00 -14.90
C ASN A 131 -1.29 -14.51 -15.27
N SER A 132 -2.34 -13.71 -15.08
CA SER A 132 -3.71 -14.03 -15.46
C SER A 132 -4.19 -13.14 -16.60
N SER A 133 -4.27 -13.70 -17.82
CA SER A 133 -4.90 -13.03 -18.96
C SER A 133 -6.39 -12.80 -18.78
N ASP A 134 -7.04 -13.56 -17.90
CA ASP A 134 -8.49 -13.47 -17.69
C ASP A 134 -8.85 -12.16 -16.98
N LEU A 135 -7.92 -11.53 -16.25
CA LEU A 135 -8.17 -10.27 -15.55
C LEU A 135 -8.18 -9.04 -16.49
N ASP A 136 -7.72 -9.19 -17.73
CA ASP A 136 -7.72 -8.13 -18.76
C ASP A 136 -9.13 -7.85 -19.31
N GLU A 137 -10.02 -8.85 -19.24
CA GLU A 137 -11.39 -8.79 -19.78
C GLU A 137 -12.43 -9.08 -18.67
N THR A 138 -12.21 -8.51 -17.47
CA THR A 138 -13.09 -8.77 -16.33
C THR A 138 -14.46 -8.13 -16.54
N LEU A 139 -15.54 -8.91 -16.45
CA LEU A 139 -16.90 -8.36 -16.47
C LEU A 139 -17.17 -7.56 -15.19
N VAL A 140 -17.59 -6.32 -15.35
CA VAL A 140 -17.95 -5.42 -14.25
C VAL A 140 -19.33 -4.82 -14.47
N LEU A 141 -19.96 -4.43 -13.38
CA LEU A 141 -21.25 -3.77 -13.33
C LEU A 141 -21.07 -2.35 -12.83
N ASP A 142 -21.85 -1.41 -13.37
CA ASP A 142 -21.94 -0.06 -12.80
C ASP A 142 -23.10 0.06 -11.81
N GLU A 143 -23.34 1.27 -11.27
CA GLU A 143 -24.40 1.50 -10.27
C GLU A 143 -25.82 1.21 -10.78
N PHE A 144 -26.00 1.17 -12.11
CA PHE A 144 -27.28 0.86 -12.76
C PHE A 144 -27.37 -0.61 -13.19
N GLY A 145 -26.38 -1.44 -12.85
CA GLY A 145 -26.29 -2.85 -13.25
C GLY A 145 -25.97 -3.06 -14.72
N ARG A 146 -25.38 -2.06 -15.40
CA ARG A 146 -24.94 -2.18 -16.80
C ARG A 146 -23.58 -2.88 -16.84
N THR A 147 -23.44 -3.81 -17.78
CA THR A 147 -22.24 -4.65 -17.96
C THR A 147 -21.16 -3.95 -18.79
N TYR A 148 -19.92 -4.03 -18.34
CA TYR A 148 -18.72 -3.57 -19.05
C TYR A 148 -17.59 -4.58 -18.91
N GLU A 149 -16.61 -4.53 -19.81
CA GLU A 149 -15.35 -5.22 -19.64
C GLU A 149 -14.31 -4.21 -19.13
N LEU A 150 -13.56 -4.60 -18.11
CA LEU A 150 -12.55 -3.76 -17.49
C LEU A 150 -11.23 -4.52 -17.36
N ASP A 151 -10.21 -3.95 -17.98
CA ASP A 151 -8.83 -4.33 -17.77
C ASP A 151 -8.39 -3.88 -16.36
N LEU A 152 -8.24 -4.84 -15.45
CA LEU A 152 -7.82 -4.56 -14.08
C LEU A 152 -6.37 -4.07 -14.01
N GLU A 153 -5.51 -4.34 -15.01
CA GLU A 153 -4.14 -3.80 -15.04
C GLU A 153 -4.15 -2.26 -14.98
N THR A 154 -5.14 -1.64 -15.62
CA THR A 154 -5.29 -0.18 -15.68
C THR A 154 -5.76 0.46 -14.37
N ARG A 155 -6.28 -0.33 -13.42
CA ARG A 155 -6.86 0.14 -12.16
C ARG A 155 -5.91 0.05 -10.96
N ILE A 156 -4.70 -0.44 -11.18
CA ILE A 156 -3.76 -0.71 -10.11
C ILE A 156 -2.79 0.46 -9.91
N SER A 157 -2.49 0.71 -8.66
CA SER A 157 -1.29 1.44 -8.24
C SER A 157 -0.41 0.51 -7.42
N VAL A 158 0.90 0.51 -7.68
CA VAL A 158 1.84 -0.33 -6.93
C VAL A 158 2.33 0.43 -5.70
N ARG A 159 2.16 -0.18 -4.53
CA ARG A 159 2.67 0.37 -3.28
C ARG A 159 4.19 0.24 -3.25
N ASN A 160 4.87 1.38 -3.11
CA ASN A 160 6.34 1.50 -3.15
C ASN A 160 6.94 0.89 -4.44
N PRO A 161 6.87 1.60 -5.58
CA PRO A 161 7.31 1.08 -6.87
C PRO A 161 8.84 0.92 -6.98
N GLY A 162 9.60 0.97 -5.88
CA GLY A 162 11.05 0.86 -5.83
C GLY A 162 11.79 2.21 -5.81
N PRO A 163 13.14 2.16 -5.71
CA PRO A 163 13.99 3.35 -5.67
C PRO A 163 13.88 4.18 -6.96
N SER A 164 13.88 5.51 -6.84
CA SER A 164 13.80 6.42 -7.98
C SER A 164 14.36 7.81 -7.66
N ALA A 165 14.49 8.67 -8.66
CA ALA A 165 14.81 10.09 -8.42
C ALA A 165 13.74 10.77 -7.53
N LYS A 166 12.46 10.38 -7.69
CA LYS A 166 11.33 10.92 -6.92
C LYS A 166 11.45 10.61 -5.42
N SER A 167 11.96 9.43 -5.05
CA SER A 167 12.13 9.09 -3.63
C SER A 167 13.18 9.96 -2.92
N VAL A 168 14.17 10.48 -3.65
CA VAL A 168 15.14 11.45 -3.11
C VAL A 168 14.50 12.82 -2.89
N VAL A 169 13.67 13.28 -3.84
CA VAL A 169 12.93 14.55 -3.69
C VAL A 169 11.96 14.47 -2.52
N GLN A 170 11.24 13.35 -2.37
CA GLN A 170 10.34 13.12 -1.24
C GLN A 170 11.06 13.15 0.12
N GLU A 171 12.31 12.64 0.24
CA GLU A 171 13.10 12.84 1.47
C GLU A 171 13.33 14.33 1.74
N LEU A 172 13.62 15.11 0.69
CA LEU A 172 14.02 16.51 0.83
C LEU A 172 12.87 17.48 1.11
N ASP A 173 11.69 17.20 0.58
CA ASP A 173 10.46 17.97 0.83
C ASP A 173 9.94 17.78 2.25
N THR A 174 10.49 16.81 2.96
CA THR A 174 10.10 16.44 4.31
C THR A 174 11.06 17.14 5.29
N GLU A 175 10.63 18.27 5.91
CA GLU A 175 11.42 18.95 6.95
C GLU A 175 11.25 18.24 8.30
N GLU A 176 12.21 17.38 8.62
CA GLU A 176 12.33 16.74 9.93
C GLU A 176 12.86 17.76 10.96
N VAL A 177 12.05 18.06 11.97
CA VAL A 177 12.42 18.87 13.12
C VAL A 177 12.62 17.95 14.32
N GLY A 178 13.87 17.81 14.75
CA GLY A 178 14.24 17.04 15.94
C GLY A 178 14.50 17.95 17.12
N GLU A 179 13.80 17.73 18.23
CA GLU A 179 13.96 18.49 19.48
C GLU A 179 14.30 17.55 20.64
N THR A 180 15.22 17.97 21.51
CA THR A 180 15.48 17.27 22.77
C THR A 180 14.60 17.87 23.84
N LEU A 181 13.58 17.13 24.28
CA LEU A 181 12.60 17.59 25.26
C LEU A 181 13.17 17.53 26.68
N ILE A 182 13.92 16.46 26.98
CA ILE A 182 14.53 16.24 28.29
C ILE A 182 15.95 15.73 28.07
N GLU A 183 16.92 16.37 28.71
CA GLU A 183 18.30 15.90 28.77
C GLU A 183 18.79 15.92 30.22
N ARG A 184 19.02 14.72 30.76
CA ARG A 184 19.68 14.46 32.04
C ARG A 184 20.91 13.60 31.78
N SER A 185 21.78 13.45 32.78
CA SER A 185 22.96 12.60 32.66
C SER A 185 22.60 11.16 32.30
N ASP A 186 21.50 10.65 32.88
CA ASP A 186 21.03 9.28 32.82
C ASP A 186 19.99 9.00 31.72
N PHE A 187 19.43 10.05 31.13
CA PHE A 187 18.16 9.96 30.41
C PHE A 187 18.02 11.06 29.37
N ARG A 188 17.66 10.68 28.14
CA ARG A 188 17.34 11.63 27.06
C ARG A 188 15.99 11.29 26.44
N VAL A 189 15.13 12.29 26.32
CA VAL A 189 13.90 12.24 25.52
C VAL A 189 14.05 13.19 24.35
N SER A 190 13.81 12.68 23.15
CA SER A 190 13.76 13.50 21.95
C SER A 190 12.48 13.23 21.19
N THR A 191 11.94 14.29 20.60
CA THR A 191 10.84 14.22 19.67
C THR A 191 11.33 14.54 18.26
N VAL A 192 10.74 13.87 17.28
CA VAL A 192 10.91 14.23 15.87
C VAL A 192 9.52 14.44 15.31
N TYR A 193 9.29 15.58 14.70
CA TYR A 193 8.04 15.88 14.00
C TYR A 193 8.32 16.53 12.65
N TRP A 194 7.32 16.52 11.79
CA TRP A 194 7.43 17.10 10.46
C TRP A 194 6.50 18.29 10.35
N ALA A 195 7.07 19.44 9.97
CA ALA A 195 6.32 20.65 9.68
C ALA A 195 6.08 20.74 8.18
N ASP A 196 4.82 20.95 7.77
CA ASP A 196 4.49 21.10 6.36
C ASP A 196 5.19 22.33 5.77
N ARG A 197 5.88 22.12 4.65
CA ARG A 197 6.28 23.21 3.75
C ARG A 197 5.27 23.29 2.61
N PRO A 198 4.86 24.49 2.18
CA PRO A 198 4.16 24.64 0.91
C PRO A 198 5.05 24.07 -0.20
N GLN A 199 4.52 23.14 -0.99
CA GLN A 199 5.25 22.48 -2.06
C GLN A 199 5.77 23.53 -3.05
N ALA A 200 7.04 23.41 -3.44
CA ALA A 200 7.50 24.07 -4.65
C ALA A 200 6.97 23.22 -5.82
N PRO A 201 6.22 23.79 -6.79
CA PRO A 201 5.68 23.02 -7.90
C PRO A 201 6.83 22.33 -8.64
N SER A 202 6.75 21.00 -8.78
CA SER A 202 7.75 20.19 -9.47
C SER A 202 7.19 19.66 -10.79
N SER A 203 8.04 19.49 -11.80
CA SER A 203 7.66 18.84 -13.06
C SER A 203 7.36 17.34 -12.92
N PHE A 204 7.45 16.79 -11.71
CA PHE A 204 7.24 15.37 -11.38
C PHE A 204 5.92 15.13 -10.63
N ASP A 205 5.14 16.19 -10.40
CA ASP A 205 3.83 16.10 -9.76
C ASP A 205 2.79 15.63 -10.78
N ASP A 206 2.01 14.62 -10.37
CA ASP A 206 0.92 14.10 -11.17
C ASP A 206 -0.29 15.03 -11.00
N PRO A 207 -0.86 15.61 -12.08
CA PRO A 207 -2.00 16.52 -11.98
C PRO A 207 -3.26 15.89 -11.37
N LEU A 208 -3.29 14.57 -11.14
CA LEU A 208 -4.43 13.85 -10.56
C LEU A 208 -4.29 13.53 -9.06
N THR A 209 -3.16 13.83 -8.41
CA THR A 209 -3.07 13.64 -6.95
C THR A 209 -3.78 14.78 -6.22
N ASN A 210 -5.01 14.51 -5.76
CA ASN A 210 -5.73 15.37 -4.81
C ASN A 210 -4.84 15.74 -3.62
N GLU A 211 -4.99 16.96 -3.10
CA GLU A 211 -4.39 17.43 -1.85
C GLU A 211 -4.84 16.54 -0.68
N GLN A 212 -4.18 15.40 -0.50
CA GLN A 212 -4.40 14.53 0.64
C GLN A 212 -3.66 15.14 1.82
N SER A 213 -4.41 15.50 2.88
CA SER A 213 -3.86 15.97 4.14
C SER A 213 -2.76 15.02 4.59
N ARG A 214 -1.52 15.53 4.69
CA ARG A 214 -0.40 14.70 5.14
C ARG A 214 -0.62 14.40 6.63
N PRO A 215 -0.65 13.12 7.03
CA PRO A 215 -0.88 12.80 8.43
C PRO A 215 0.26 13.34 9.29
N VAL A 216 -0.06 13.86 10.48
CA VAL A 216 0.95 14.30 11.44
C VAL A 216 1.86 13.13 11.73
N ARG A 217 3.15 13.33 11.49
CA ARG A 217 4.19 12.36 11.77
C ARG A 217 4.91 12.77 13.03
N MET A 218 5.08 11.84 13.96
CA MET A 218 5.73 12.11 15.23
C MET A 218 6.49 10.89 15.74
N ARG A 219 7.65 11.11 16.35
CA ARG A 219 8.38 10.12 17.13
C ARG A 219 8.70 10.67 18.48
N ILE A 220 8.55 9.88 19.53
CA ILE A 220 9.16 10.12 20.83
C ILE A 220 10.11 8.96 21.08
N GLN A 221 11.38 9.26 21.33
CA GLN A 221 12.38 8.27 21.70
C GLN A 221 13.05 8.63 23.01
N THR A 222 13.31 7.60 23.79
CA THR A 222 13.91 7.66 25.11
C THR A 222 15.15 6.79 25.13
N THR A 223 16.27 7.32 25.61
CA THR A 223 17.52 6.55 25.82
C THR A 223 17.97 6.70 27.26
N HIS A 224 18.21 5.58 27.92
CA HIS A 224 18.70 5.52 29.30
C HIS A 224 20.18 5.08 29.35
N GLU A 225 20.90 5.46 30.40
CA GLU A 225 22.31 5.07 30.65
C GLU A 225 22.54 3.55 30.61
N SER A 226 21.51 2.75 30.90
CA SER A 226 21.56 1.28 30.82
C SER A 226 21.56 0.74 29.38
N ASN A 227 21.61 1.58 28.34
CA ASN A 227 21.39 1.21 26.93
C ASN A 227 19.98 0.68 26.64
N LEU A 228 19.02 1.01 27.50
CA LEU A 228 17.60 0.82 27.22
C LEU A 228 17.13 1.93 26.28
N TYR A 229 16.55 1.53 25.17
CA TYR A 229 15.96 2.40 24.16
C TYR A 229 14.46 2.10 24.09
N THR A 230 13.66 3.15 24.09
CA THR A 230 12.21 3.06 23.86
C THR A 230 11.83 4.05 22.79
N ALA A 231 10.97 3.67 21.86
CA ALA A 231 10.40 4.59 20.88
C ALA A 231 8.91 4.34 20.72
N PHE A 232 8.18 5.42 20.52
CA PHE A 232 6.80 5.43 20.06
C PHE A 232 6.72 6.38 18.88
N GLY A 233 5.92 6.04 17.89
CA GLY A 233 5.69 6.96 16.79
C GLY A 233 4.33 6.79 16.15
N LEU A 234 3.96 7.83 15.42
CA LEU A 234 2.72 7.99 14.69
C LEU A 234 3.08 8.36 13.25
N ASN A 235 2.48 7.66 12.30
CA ASN A 235 2.62 7.83 10.86
C ASN A 235 4.09 7.91 10.42
N GLN A 236 4.91 7.00 10.93
CA GLN A 236 6.34 6.93 10.64
C GLN A 236 6.80 5.48 10.57
N SER A 237 7.71 5.19 9.63
CA SER A 237 8.22 3.83 9.44
C SER A 237 9.02 3.33 10.64
N LEU A 238 8.72 2.09 11.05
CA LEU A 238 9.44 1.33 12.06
C LEU A 238 10.87 0.95 11.61
N ALA A 239 11.21 1.09 10.32
CA ALA A 239 12.57 0.84 9.82
C ALA A 239 13.63 1.66 10.59
N LEU A 240 13.26 2.86 11.06
CA LEU A 240 14.14 3.72 11.87
C LEU A 240 14.47 3.12 13.25
N PHE A 241 13.63 2.23 13.80
CA PHE A 241 13.94 1.49 15.02
C PHE A 241 14.99 0.40 14.77
N ASP A 242 14.85 -0.36 13.68
CA ASP A 242 15.87 -1.32 13.25
C ASP A 242 17.22 -0.65 13.02
N HIS A 243 17.21 0.52 12.38
CA HIS A 243 18.38 1.37 12.27
C HIS A 243 18.84 1.87 13.64
N GLY A 244 17.94 2.28 14.53
CA GLY A 244 18.18 2.70 15.92
C GLY A 244 18.98 1.70 16.76
N LEU A 245 18.65 0.40 16.67
CA LEU A 245 19.41 -0.69 17.30
C LEU A 245 20.87 -0.72 16.85
N SER A 246 21.15 -0.26 15.63
CA SER A 246 22.49 -0.19 15.03
C SER A 246 23.01 1.24 14.83
N ALA A 247 22.30 2.28 15.30
CA ALA A 247 22.52 3.68 14.93
C ALA A 247 23.84 4.25 15.45
N GLN A 248 24.49 3.52 16.36
CA GLN A 248 25.80 3.84 16.89
C GLN A 248 26.95 3.27 16.03
N SER A 249 26.65 2.41 15.06
CA SER A 249 27.61 1.88 14.07
C SER A 249 27.76 2.81 12.87
N THR A 250 28.90 2.73 12.17
CA THR A 250 29.10 3.50 10.93
C THR A 250 28.11 3.05 9.87
N ALA A 251 27.83 1.74 9.81
CA ALA A 251 26.82 1.14 8.94
C ALA A 251 25.43 1.74 9.17
N GLY A 252 24.93 1.78 10.41
CA GLY A 252 23.59 2.29 10.73
C GLY A 252 23.36 3.75 10.32
N GLN A 253 24.42 4.57 10.31
CA GLN A 253 24.35 5.97 9.86
C GLN A 253 24.36 6.13 8.33
N LEU A 254 24.83 5.12 7.61
CA LEU A 254 25.03 5.16 6.16
C LEU A 254 23.94 4.43 5.38
N VAL A 255 23.24 3.47 6.01
CA VAL A 255 22.16 2.72 5.36
C VAL A 255 21.04 3.63 4.85
N GLY A 256 20.70 4.71 5.57
CA GLY A 256 19.70 5.69 5.12
C GLY A 256 20.09 6.49 3.86
N GLY A 257 21.30 6.30 3.33
CA GLY A 257 21.69 6.81 2.02
C GLY A 257 21.06 6.06 0.84
N PHE A 258 20.77 4.77 1.02
CA PHE A 258 20.08 3.93 0.04
C PHE A 258 18.57 4.18 0.06
N ARG A 259 17.91 4.02 -1.08
CA ARG A 259 16.46 4.20 -1.25
C ARG A 259 15.72 2.91 -1.48
N SER A 260 16.40 1.81 -1.79
CA SER A 260 15.74 0.53 -1.93
C SER A 260 15.22 0.04 -0.58
N ASP A 261 13.98 -0.43 -0.59
CA ASP A 261 13.35 -1.08 0.56
C ASP A 261 14.00 -2.41 0.94
N ALA A 262 14.89 -2.95 0.10
CA ALA A 262 15.69 -4.13 0.44
C ALA A 262 16.67 -3.90 1.61
N PHE A 263 17.02 -2.64 1.89
CA PHE A 263 17.79 -2.27 3.08
C PHE A 263 16.89 -1.91 4.29
N SER A 264 15.59 -1.72 4.06
CA SER A 264 14.52 -1.58 5.07
C SER A 264 13.80 -2.92 5.25
N ASN A 265 12.88 -3.05 6.22
CA ASN A 265 12.08 -4.28 6.33
C ASN A 265 10.86 -4.10 5.41
N PRO A 266 10.72 -4.86 4.31
CA PRO A 266 9.61 -4.65 3.38
C PRO A 266 8.25 -4.94 4.02
N PHE A 267 8.19 -5.86 5.00
CA PHE A 267 7.01 -6.11 5.82
C PHE A 267 6.73 -5.02 6.85
N PHE A 268 7.48 -3.91 6.85
CA PHE A 268 7.12 -2.70 7.60
C PHE A 268 6.71 -1.54 6.68
N GLY A 269 6.54 -1.78 5.38
CA GLY A 269 6.18 -0.75 4.40
C GLY A 269 4.86 -0.02 4.72
N PHE A 270 3.91 -0.70 5.36
CA PHE A 270 2.63 -0.12 5.78
C PHE A 270 2.72 0.70 7.08
N THR A 271 3.72 0.44 7.95
CA THR A 271 3.89 1.12 9.26
C THR A 271 4.14 2.62 9.16
N ALA A 272 4.38 3.14 7.95
CA ALA A 272 4.47 4.57 7.68
C ALA A 272 3.14 5.32 7.89
N LYS A 273 2.02 4.60 8.04
CA LYS A 273 0.72 5.10 8.49
C LYS A 273 0.39 4.36 9.79
N GLY A 274 -0.31 4.96 10.74
CA GLY A 274 -0.68 4.30 12.00
C GLY A 274 0.29 4.52 13.17
N TYR A 275 0.23 3.69 14.20
CA TYR A 275 1.02 3.84 15.42
C TYR A 275 1.99 2.67 15.61
N HIS A 276 3.13 2.94 16.23
CA HIS A 276 4.12 1.92 16.51
C HIS A 276 4.83 2.17 17.84
N GLY A 277 5.33 1.10 18.43
CA GLY A 277 6.09 1.14 19.67
C GLY A 277 7.20 0.12 19.66
N ALA A 278 8.29 0.43 20.36
CA ALA A 278 9.45 -0.42 20.40
C ALA A 278 10.24 -0.23 21.70
N ILE A 279 10.76 -1.33 22.23
CA ILE A 279 11.61 -1.36 23.43
C ILE A 279 12.81 -2.26 23.13
N ALA A 280 14.01 -1.79 23.43
CA ALA A 280 15.23 -2.53 23.17
C ALA A 280 16.31 -2.30 24.22
N TYR A 281 17.05 -3.36 24.50
CA TYR A 281 18.37 -3.30 25.10
C TYR A 281 19.41 -3.32 23.98
N ALA A 282 20.08 -2.20 23.74
CA ALA A 282 20.98 -2.02 22.60
C ALA A 282 22.35 -1.46 23.03
N PRO A 283 23.17 -2.24 23.75
CA PRO A 283 24.51 -1.79 24.14
C PRO A 283 25.42 -1.57 22.93
N LYS A 284 26.46 -0.75 23.13
CA LYS A 284 27.52 -0.50 22.14
C LYS A 284 28.28 -1.76 21.71
N ARG A 285 28.32 -2.75 22.59
CA ARG A 285 28.96 -4.06 22.37
C ARG A 285 28.21 -5.11 23.15
N GLY A 286 28.13 -6.31 22.60
CA GLY A 286 27.48 -7.46 23.20
C GLY A 286 26.12 -7.74 22.59
N LEU A 287 25.30 -8.47 23.35
CA LEU A 287 23.99 -8.90 22.93
C LEU A 287 23.02 -7.70 22.92
N GLN A 288 22.32 -7.55 21.82
CA GLN A 288 21.18 -6.65 21.66
C GLN A 288 19.90 -7.47 21.61
N SER A 289 18.86 -6.97 22.24
CA SER A 289 17.53 -7.56 22.16
C SER A 289 16.47 -6.47 22.16
N GLY A 290 15.32 -6.76 21.57
CA GLY A 290 14.20 -5.82 21.60
C GLY A 290 12.92 -6.43 21.07
N VAL A 291 11.85 -5.71 21.28
CA VAL A 291 10.52 -6.00 20.74
C VAL A 291 9.98 -4.74 20.08
N SER A 292 9.21 -4.92 19.02
CA SER A 292 8.43 -3.83 18.45
C SER A 292 7.09 -4.31 17.95
N PHE A 293 6.16 -3.37 17.87
CA PHE A 293 4.84 -3.57 17.31
C PHE A 293 4.47 -2.37 16.45
N ALA A 294 3.61 -2.58 15.48
CA ALA A 294 2.96 -1.52 14.74
C ALA A 294 1.56 -1.95 14.35
N SER A 295 0.66 -0.98 14.25
CA SER A 295 -0.74 -1.20 13.93
C SER A 295 -1.21 -0.06 13.05
N VAL A 296 -1.95 -0.42 12.01
CA VAL A 296 -2.44 0.48 10.99
C VAL A 296 -3.88 0.12 10.71
N ASP A 297 -4.75 1.13 10.76
CA ASP A 297 -6.14 1.03 10.38
C ASP A 297 -6.49 2.35 9.69
N ASP A 298 -6.90 2.28 8.42
CA ASP A 298 -7.31 3.44 7.65
C ASP A 298 -8.82 3.71 7.71
N GLY A 299 -9.57 2.92 8.49
CA GLY A 299 -11.00 3.05 8.73
C GLY A 299 -11.87 2.75 7.51
N ASN A 300 -11.28 2.35 6.39
CA ASN A 300 -12.03 1.99 5.19
C ASN A 300 -12.34 0.50 5.20
N ARG A 301 -13.57 0.15 4.82
CA ARG A 301 -13.98 -1.24 4.65
C ARG A 301 -13.11 -1.91 3.58
N TYR A 302 -12.39 -2.97 3.93
CA TYR A 302 -11.39 -3.64 3.08
C TYR A 302 -10.25 -2.71 2.61
N GLY A 303 -9.95 -1.70 3.43
CA GLY A 303 -8.78 -0.83 3.30
C GLY A 303 -7.53 -1.46 3.91
N LEU A 304 -6.60 -0.61 4.32
CA LEU A 304 -5.38 -1.02 4.99
C LEU A 304 -5.62 -1.20 6.50
N GLN A 305 -5.82 -2.44 6.92
CA GLN A 305 -5.82 -2.86 8.32
C GLN A 305 -4.75 -3.94 8.55
N SER A 306 -3.69 -3.59 9.27
CA SER A 306 -2.52 -4.46 9.46
C SER A 306 -1.88 -4.27 10.82
N ASP A 307 -1.60 -5.38 11.50
CA ASP A 307 -0.90 -5.43 12.78
C ASP A 307 0.38 -6.23 12.64
N THR A 308 1.45 -5.79 13.28
CA THR A 308 2.72 -6.53 13.31
C THR A 308 3.34 -6.51 14.69
N SER A 309 3.97 -7.63 15.04
CA SER A 309 4.76 -7.81 16.24
C SER A 309 6.07 -8.52 15.90
N SER A 310 7.18 -8.03 16.45
CA SER A 310 8.49 -8.59 16.15
C SER A 310 9.43 -8.61 17.34
N VAL A 311 10.31 -9.61 17.35
CA VAL A 311 11.41 -9.79 18.29
C VAL A 311 12.72 -9.59 17.54
N HIS A 312 13.59 -8.78 18.10
CA HIS A 312 14.89 -8.42 17.54
C HIS A 312 15.96 -9.01 18.43
N LEU A 313 16.91 -9.71 17.82
CA LEU A 313 18.09 -10.27 18.47
C LEU A 313 19.33 -9.85 17.67
N GLY A 314 20.40 -9.49 18.36
CA GLY A 314 21.63 -9.10 17.68
C GLY A 314 22.86 -9.27 18.54
N LEU A 315 24.01 -9.36 17.88
CA LEU A 315 25.32 -9.35 18.52
C LEU A 315 26.15 -8.28 17.83
N VAL A 316 26.60 -7.29 18.60
CA VAL A 316 27.41 -6.18 18.09
C VAL A 316 28.79 -6.20 18.69
N GLY A 317 29.81 -6.17 17.82
CA GLY A 317 31.22 -6.06 18.17
C GLY A 317 31.76 -4.65 17.92
N LYS A 318 33.09 -4.53 17.89
CA LYS A 318 33.75 -3.24 17.59
C LYS A 318 33.68 -2.88 16.10
N ALA A 319 33.65 -3.89 15.24
CA ALA A 319 33.80 -3.75 13.80
C ALA A 319 32.73 -4.53 13.03
N PHE A 320 31.80 -5.19 13.72
CA PHE A 320 30.76 -5.97 13.05
C PHE A 320 29.50 -5.94 13.89
N GLY A 321 28.38 -6.29 13.26
CA GLY A 321 27.20 -6.70 13.98
C GLY A 321 26.35 -7.60 13.11
N VAL A 322 25.75 -8.59 13.74
CA VAL A 322 24.79 -9.50 13.12
C VAL A 322 23.50 -9.45 13.91
N GLY A 323 22.36 -9.64 13.26
CA GLY A 323 21.09 -9.73 13.94
C GLY A 323 20.05 -10.48 13.14
N ALA A 324 19.03 -10.91 13.86
CA ALA A 324 17.83 -11.52 13.32
C ALA A 324 16.62 -10.79 13.90
N THR A 325 15.64 -10.47 13.06
CA THR A 325 14.30 -10.07 13.47
C THR A 325 13.36 -11.21 13.08
N LEU A 326 12.57 -11.68 14.02
CA LEU A 326 11.48 -12.62 13.79
C LEU A 326 10.19 -11.86 14.02
N GLY A 327 9.24 -11.93 13.11
CA GLY A 327 7.99 -11.22 13.27
C GLY A 327 6.81 -11.94 12.67
N LEU A 328 5.65 -11.52 13.17
CA LEU A 328 4.33 -11.88 12.68
C LEU A 328 3.67 -10.60 12.18
N MET A 329 2.91 -10.75 11.11
CA MET A 329 2.08 -9.71 10.54
C MET A 329 0.73 -10.31 10.24
N GLU A 330 -0.31 -9.61 10.62
CA GLU A 330 -1.70 -9.98 10.45
C GLU A 330 -2.40 -8.85 9.69
N GLU A 331 -3.20 -9.23 8.71
CA GLU A 331 -3.77 -8.33 7.71
C GLU A 331 -5.24 -8.70 7.50
N GLU A 332 -6.14 -7.74 7.67
CA GLU A 332 -7.59 -7.94 7.49
C GLU A 332 -8.05 -7.21 6.22
N GLY A 333 -8.71 -7.93 5.30
CA GLY A 333 -9.19 -7.37 4.05
C GLY A 333 -8.10 -6.98 3.04
N ASN A 334 -6.85 -7.35 3.28
CA ASN A 334 -5.68 -7.00 2.46
C ASN A 334 -4.64 -8.13 2.43
N LEU A 335 -3.65 -8.02 1.53
CA LEU A 335 -2.60 -9.03 1.36
C LEU A 335 -1.25 -8.38 1.06
N LEU A 336 -0.25 -8.68 1.89
CA LEU A 336 1.16 -8.26 1.75
C LEU A 336 1.33 -6.75 1.55
N GLY A 337 0.59 -5.99 2.35
CA GLY A 337 0.55 -4.53 2.35
C GLY A 337 -0.23 -3.93 1.18
N GLY A 338 -0.84 -4.75 0.32
CA GLY A 338 -1.70 -4.32 -0.77
C GLY A 338 -3.15 -4.14 -0.31
N ALA A 339 -3.68 -2.92 -0.40
CA ALA A 339 -5.09 -2.63 -0.20
C ALA A 339 -5.80 -2.63 -1.56
N SER A 340 -6.22 -3.81 -2.01
CA SER A 340 -6.93 -3.99 -3.27
C SER A 340 -8.41 -3.61 -3.19
N GLY A 341 -9.02 -3.50 -2.01
CA GLY A 341 -10.44 -3.16 -1.91
C GLY A 341 -11.33 -4.24 -2.52
N GLY A 342 -11.70 -5.23 -1.71
CA GLY A 342 -12.74 -6.21 -1.99
C GLY A 342 -12.37 -7.24 -3.07
N ALA A 343 -12.37 -6.83 -4.35
CA ALA A 343 -12.38 -7.75 -5.48
C ALA A 343 -11.09 -8.59 -5.64
N LEU A 344 -9.95 -8.08 -5.17
CA LEU A 344 -8.70 -8.85 -5.09
C LEU A 344 -8.20 -8.95 -3.65
N SER A 345 -9.09 -8.84 -2.67
CA SER A 345 -8.75 -8.92 -1.24
C SER A 345 -8.76 -10.37 -0.76
N ALA A 346 -7.96 -10.64 0.27
CA ALA A 346 -8.13 -11.80 1.14
C ALA A 346 -8.95 -11.38 2.38
N SER A 347 -9.63 -12.32 3.03
CA SER A 347 -10.42 -12.00 4.23
C SER A 347 -9.47 -11.73 5.40
N HIS A 348 -8.50 -12.62 5.54
CA HIS A 348 -7.45 -12.59 6.53
C HIS A 348 -6.14 -13.07 5.93
N ALA A 349 -5.02 -12.43 6.25
CA ALA A 349 -3.70 -12.89 5.85
C ALA A 349 -2.71 -12.82 7.01
N GLN A 350 -1.99 -13.91 7.24
CA GLN A 350 -0.96 -14.03 8.26
C GLN A 350 0.40 -14.28 7.63
N THR A 351 1.37 -13.43 7.95
CA THR A 351 2.75 -13.55 7.47
C THR A 351 3.71 -13.76 8.62
N PHE A 352 4.44 -14.89 8.59
CA PHE A 352 5.63 -15.08 9.42
C PHE A 352 6.86 -14.64 8.63
N PHE A 353 7.64 -13.70 9.16
CA PHE A 353 8.83 -13.21 8.50
C PHE A 353 10.09 -13.28 9.35
N THR A 354 11.20 -13.52 8.67
CA THR A 354 12.56 -13.50 9.24
C THR A 354 13.40 -12.49 8.49
N VAL A 355 14.11 -11.64 9.23
CA VAL A 355 15.05 -10.67 8.68
C VAL A 355 16.42 -10.93 9.25
N LEU A 356 17.38 -11.27 8.42
CA LEU A 356 18.79 -11.37 8.77
C LEU A 356 19.49 -10.08 8.38
N ARG A 357 20.26 -9.51 9.31
CA ARG A 357 21.04 -8.29 9.09
C ARG A 357 22.49 -8.50 9.49
N GLY A 358 23.38 -7.92 8.71
CA GLY A 358 24.81 -7.99 8.93
C GLY A 358 25.50 -6.68 8.55
N HIS A 359 26.49 -6.29 9.33
CA HIS A 359 27.43 -5.25 8.90
C HIS A 359 28.85 -5.56 9.34
N LEU A 360 29.81 -5.03 8.57
CA LEU A 360 31.24 -5.10 8.83
C LEU A 360 31.86 -3.72 8.57
N ASP A 361 32.29 -3.05 9.63
CA ASP A 361 33.03 -1.80 9.60
C ASP A 361 34.54 -2.09 9.43
N PHE A 362 35.15 -1.56 8.38
CA PHE A 362 36.57 -1.73 8.09
C PHE A 362 37.23 -0.42 7.65
N ALA A 363 38.56 -0.38 7.72
CA ALA A 363 39.37 0.81 7.45
C ALA A 363 38.94 2.09 8.23
N LYS A 364 38.13 1.95 9.28
CA LYS A 364 37.54 3.04 10.11
C LYS A 364 36.54 3.97 9.39
N HIS A 365 36.39 3.83 8.07
CA HIS A 365 35.58 4.71 7.24
C HIS A 365 34.69 3.99 6.24
N TRP A 366 34.79 2.67 6.10
CA TRP A 366 33.91 1.86 5.25
C TRP A 366 33.08 0.90 6.08
N SER A 367 31.89 0.60 5.59
CA SER A 367 30.96 -0.38 6.13
C SER A 367 30.39 -1.19 4.99
N LEU A 368 30.56 -2.51 5.05
CA LEU A 368 29.78 -3.46 4.26
C LEU A 368 28.49 -3.76 5.03
N ILE A 369 27.35 -3.69 4.37
CA ILE A 369 26.02 -3.94 4.91
C ILE A 369 25.39 -5.05 4.10
N GLY A 370 24.76 -6.01 4.78
CA GLY A 370 23.99 -7.08 4.16
C GLY A 370 22.64 -7.24 4.87
N LYS A 371 21.60 -7.49 4.09
CA LYS A 371 20.27 -7.79 4.59
C LYS A 371 19.63 -8.87 3.73
N TYR A 372 18.94 -9.80 4.37
CA TYR A 372 18.12 -10.82 3.74
C TYR A 372 16.82 -10.92 4.51
N THR A 373 15.70 -10.87 3.80
CA THR A 373 14.37 -11.04 4.38
C THR A 373 13.68 -12.20 3.68
N HIS A 374 12.97 -12.99 4.46
CA HIS A 374 12.17 -14.12 4.01
C HIS A 374 10.82 -14.09 4.72
N GLY A 375 9.74 -14.41 4.02
CA GLY A 375 8.39 -14.43 4.58
C GLY A 375 7.56 -15.56 4.00
N LEU A 376 6.71 -16.11 4.86
CA LEU A 376 5.72 -17.12 4.54
C LEU A 376 4.35 -16.54 4.90
N THR A 377 3.48 -16.42 3.91
CA THR A 377 2.15 -15.84 4.05
C THR A 377 1.10 -16.90 3.78
N PHE A 378 0.12 -16.96 4.67
CA PHE A 378 -1.10 -17.77 4.55
C PHE A 378 -2.26 -16.80 4.45
N ALA A 379 -3.16 -17.03 3.50
CA ALA A 379 -4.30 -16.16 3.25
C ALA A 379 -5.58 -17.01 3.24
N ASP A 380 -6.60 -16.50 3.90
CA ASP A 380 -7.94 -17.08 3.90
C ASP A 380 -8.78 -16.44 2.80
N ASP A 381 -9.65 -17.23 2.21
CA ASP A 381 -10.52 -16.82 1.12
C ASP A 381 -11.50 -15.75 1.60
N TYR A 382 -11.81 -14.81 0.71
CA TYR A 382 -12.87 -13.84 0.92
C TYR A 382 -14.01 -14.17 -0.03
N GLU A 383 -15.19 -14.49 0.52
CA GLU A 383 -16.39 -14.88 -0.25
C GLU A 383 -16.74 -13.89 -1.37
N LYS A 384 -16.36 -12.62 -1.19
CA LYS A 384 -16.59 -11.53 -2.13
C LYS A 384 -15.28 -11.11 -2.79
N SER A 385 -14.49 -12.08 -3.24
CA SER A 385 -13.25 -11.86 -3.99
C SER A 385 -13.28 -12.63 -5.30
N LEU A 386 -12.54 -12.13 -6.28
CA LEU A 386 -12.18 -12.90 -7.48
C LEU A 386 -11.09 -13.92 -7.18
N LEU A 387 -10.54 -13.92 -5.97
CA LEU A 387 -9.43 -14.76 -5.53
C LEU A 387 -9.90 -15.73 -4.45
N SER A 388 -9.60 -17.01 -4.67
CA SER A 388 -9.87 -18.08 -3.71
C SER A 388 -8.76 -19.12 -3.72
N ASN A 389 -8.81 -20.05 -2.77
CA ASN A 389 -7.96 -21.22 -2.68
C ASN A 389 -6.46 -20.88 -2.76
N PHE A 390 -6.03 -19.89 -1.96
CA PHE A 390 -4.63 -19.46 -1.90
C PHE A 390 -3.74 -20.61 -1.43
N SER A 391 -2.64 -20.86 -2.15
CA SER A 391 -1.55 -21.64 -1.59
C SER A 391 -0.80 -20.82 -0.54
N GLN A 392 0.09 -21.47 0.19
CA GLN A 392 1.12 -20.75 0.93
C GLN A 392 1.95 -19.89 -0.05
N ILE A 393 2.19 -18.63 0.31
CA ILE A 393 2.96 -17.67 -0.50
C ILE A 393 4.32 -17.49 0.16
N GLU A 394 5.40 -17.77 -0.56
CA GLU A 394 6.76 -17.57 -0.09
C GLU A 394 7.39 -16.36 -0.78
N SER A 395 8.00 -15.46 0.00
CA SER A 395 8.60 -14.23 -0.52
C SER A 395 9.99 -13.97 0.06
N ASN A 396 10.87 -13.35 -0.73
CA ASN A 396 12.18 -12.92 -0.26
C ASN A 396 12.62 -11.55 -0.79
N SER A 397 13.56 -10.92 -0.09
CA SER A 397 14.30 -9.75 -0.56
C SER A 397 15.71 -9.76 -0.01
N TRP A 398 16.63 -9.05 -0.66
CA TRP A 398 17.99 -8.94 -0.16
C TRP A 398 18.67 -7.68 -0.67
N GLY A 399 19.62 -7.19 0.13
CA GLY A 399 20.41 -6.00 -0.19
C GLY A 399 21.83 -6.15 0.31
N MET A 400 22.79 -5.80 -0.53
CA MET A 400 24.20 -5.71 -0.18
C MET A 400 24.73 -4.32 -0.55
N GLY A 401 25.31 -3.62 0.42
CA GLY A 401 25.75 -2.24 0.26
C GLY A 401 27.14 -2.02 0.81
N LEU A 402 27.98 -1.31 0.08
CA LEU A 402 29.24 -0.76 0.57
C LEU A 402 29.08 0.74 0.73
N ALA A 403 29.19 1.24 1.96
CA ALA A 403 29.08 2.66 2.24
C ALA A 403 30.29 3.19 3.00
N GLY A 404 30.69 4.41 2.69
CA GLY A 404 31.84 5.06 3.29
C GLY A 404 31.54 6.48 3.74
N ARG A 405 32.31 6.95 4.72
CA ARG A 405 32.29 8.33 5.22
C ARG A 405 33.68 8.95 5.15
N HIS A 406 33.78 10.26 4.97
CA HIS A 406 35.07 10.96 4.88
C HIS A 406 35.97 10.42 3.76
N VAL A 407 35.39 10.02 2.62
CA VAL A 407 36.12 9.32 1.56
C VAL A 407 36.86 10.28 0.65
N PHE A 408 36.24 11.38 0.23
CA PHE A 408 36.91 12.42 -0.56
C PHE A 408 37.13 13.71 0.21
N SER A 409 36.26 13.99 1.18
CA SER A 409 36.28 15.22 1.97
C SER A 409 35.69 15.00 3.36
N ARG A 410 36.08 15.82 4.33
CA ARG A 410 35.62 15.65 5.71
C ARG A 410 34.09 15.78 5.78
N GLY A 411 33.43 14.73 6.27
CA GLY A 411 31.99 14.69 6.48
C GLY A 411 31.17 14.27 5.25
N ASP A 412 31.81 13.95 4.11
CA ASP A 412 31.09 13.36 2.99
C ASP A 412 30.75 11.89 3.24
N GLN A 413 29.77 11.40 2.50
CA GLN A 413 29.31 10.03 2.52
C GLN A 413 29.11 9.57 1.07
N LEU A 414 29.46 8.33 0.79
CA LEU A 414 29.04 7.66 -0.44
C LEU A 414 28.62 6.23 -0.16
N GLY A 415 27.85 5.66 -1.07
CA GLY A 415 27.56 4.25 -1.04
C GLY A 415 27.22 3.70 -2.42
N PHE A 416 27.52 2.42 -2.57
CA PHE A 416 27.12 1.57 -3.69
C PHE A 416 26.31 0.41 -3.14
N GLY A 417 25.16 0.15 -3.74
CA GLY A 417 24.23 -0.90 -3.31
C GLY A 417 23.80 -1.75 -4.48
N VAL A 418 23.67 -3.04 -4.24
CA VAL A 418 22.92 -3.96 -5.11
C VAL A 418 21.81 -4.57 -4.27
N SER A 419 20.61 -4.62 -4.83
CA SER A 419 19.46 -5.16 -4.11
C SER A 419 18.40 -5.75 -5.02
N GLN A 420 17.63 -6.67 -4.46
CA GLN A 420 16.39 -7.17 -4.99
C GLN A 420 15.27 -6.80 -4.00
N PRO A 421 14.24 -6.05 -4.45
CA PRO A 421 13.03 -5.83 -3.67
C PRO A 421 12.30 -7.14 -3.32
N LEU A 422 11.25 -7.02 -2.48
CA LEU A 422 10.42 -8.16 -2.09
C LEU A 422 9.76 -8.79 -3.32
N ARG A 423 10.05 -10.06 -3.54
CA ARG A 423 9.55 -10.87 -4.65
C ARG A 423 8.94 -12.16 -4.10
N THR A 424 7.77 -12.53 -4.62
CA THR A 424 7.23 -13.88 -4.44
C THR A 424 8.09 -14.89 -5.19
N ILE A 425 8.51 -15.95 -4.51
CA ILE A 425 9.33 -17.02 -5.07
C ILE A 425 8.58 -18.34 -5.20
N ASP A 426 7.51 -18.51 -4.44
CA ASP A 426 6.59 -19.64 -4.56
C ASP A 426 5.17 -19.20 -4.16
N GLY A 427 4.17 -19.86 -4.74
CA GLY A 427 2.76 -19.66 -4.44
C GLY A 427 1.88 -19.36 -5.65
N ASP A 428 0.60 -19.67 -5.51
CA ASP A 428 -0.44 -19.57 -6.52
C ASP A 428 -1.82 -19.39 -5.87
N VAL A 429 -2.79 -18.97 -6.67
CA VAL A 429 -4.16 -18.65 -6.25
C VAL A 429 -5.12 -19.06 -7.36
N GLU A 430 -6.35 -19.40 -7.00
CA GLU A 430 -7.44 -19.56 -7.97
C GLU A 430 -8.07 -18.21 -8.27
N VAL A 431 -8.15 -17.88 -9.56
CA VAL A 431 -8.75 -16.63 -10.03
C VAL A 431 -10.06 -16.97 -10.73
N SER A 432 -11.18 -16.53 -10.15
CA SER A 432 -12.52 -16.70 -10.72
C SER A 432 -12.94 -15.40 -11.41
N THR A 433 -12.78 -15.35 -12.74
CA THR A 433 -13.13 -14.16 -13.52
C THR A 433 -14.55 -14.25 -14.06
N PRO A 434 -15.43 -13.29 -13.77
CA PRO A 434 -16.78 -13.23 -14.34
C PRO A 434 -16.74 -12.86 -15.83
N TYR A 435 -17.58 -13.54 -16.62
CA TYR A 435 -17.85 -13.23 -18.02
C TYR A 435 -19.35 -13.31 -18.33
N TRP A 436 -19.80 -12.63 -19.39
CA TRP A 436 -21.19 -12.73 -19.83
C TRP A 436 -21.40 -13.94 -20.74
N ASP A 437 -22.27 -14.88 -20.37
CA ASP A 437 -22.68 -16.01 -21.23
C ASP A 437 -23.95 -15.64 -22.03
N PRO A 438 -23.83 -15.28 -23.33
CA PRO A 438 -24.98 -14.88 -24.14
C PRO A 438 -25.93 -16.03 -24.45
N MET A 439 -25.48 -17.29 -24.37
CA MET A 439 -26.32 -18.45 -24.65
C MET A 439 -27.25 -18.76 -23.48
N ARG A 440 -26.78 -18.50 -22.26
CA ARG A 440 -27.53 -18.74 -21.02
C ARG A 440 -28.11 -17.47 -20.40
N ALA A 441 -27.79 -16.30 -20.97
CA ALA A 441 -28.21 -14.98 -20.52
C ALA A 441 -27.93 -14.76 -19.02
N ARG A 442 -26.73 -15.15 -18.56
CA ARG A 442 -26.28 -15.04 -17.18
C ARG A 442 -24.78 -14.76 -17.10
N VAL A 443 -24.31 -14.37 -15.92
CA VAL A 443 -22.86 -14.32 -15.62
C VAL A 443 -22.35 -15.76 -15.43
N GLY A 444 -21.26 -16.09 -16.12
CA GLY A 444 -20.47 -17.30 -15.88
C GLY A 444 -19.12 -16.93 -15.29
N PHE A 445 -18.41 -17.92 -14.76
CA PHE A 445 -17.09 -17.73 -14.16
C PHE A 445 -16.07 -18.64 -14.84
N ASN A 446 -14.87 -18.11 -15.07
CA ASN A 446 -13.72 -18.88 -15.50
C ASN A 446 -12.72 -18.96 -14.34
N SER A 447 -12.56 -20.14 -13.76
CA SER A 447 -11.64 -20.37 -12.64
C SER A 447 -10.32 -20.91 -13.14
N THR A 448 -9.26 -20.11 -13.00
CA THR A 448 -7.91 -20.45 -13.46
C THR A 448 -6.92 -20.38 -12.30
N ARG A 449 -6.19 -21.47 -12.06
CA ARG A 449 -5.07 -21.48 -11.09
C ARG A 449 -3.91 -20.66 -11.66
N THR A 450 -3.62 -19.54 -11.02
CA THR A 450 -2.63 -18.56 -11.48
C THR A 450 -1.46 -18.49 -10.50
N SER A 451 -0.24 -18.56 -11.04
CA SER A 451 0.97 -18.39 -10.23
C SER A 451 1.10 -16.95 -9.73
N LEU A 452 1.52 -16.79 -8.49
CA LEU A 452 1.87 -15.50 -7.89
C LEU A 452 3.36 -15.15 -8.06
N VAL A 453 4.15 -16.02 -8.70
CA VAL A 453 5.58 -15.80 -8.94
C VAL A 453 5.75 -14.91 -10.18
N PRO A 454 6.35 -13.72 -10.06
CA PRO A 454 6.59 -12.87 -11.22
C PRO A 454 7.56 -13.51 -12.22
N ASN A 455 7.38 -13.23 -13.50
CA ASN A 455 8.22 -13.76 -14.57
C ASN A 455 9.64 -13.16 -14.65
N GLY A 456 9.89 -12.04 -13.96
CA GLY A 456 11.19 -11.36 -13.92
C GLY A 456 11.81 -11.30 -12.52
N LEU A 457 12.99 -10.70 -12.46
CA LEU A 457 13.82 -10.54 -11.27
C LEU A 457 14.37 -9.11 -11.19
N GLU A 458 13.60 -8.21 -10.57
CA GLU A 458 14.10 -6.85 -10.36
C GLU A 458 15.42 -6.82 -9.60
N THR A 459 16.44 -6.23 -10.22
CA THR A 459 17.71 -5.95 -9.57
C THR A 459 18.00 -4.46 -9.66
N SER A 460 18.22 -3.83 -8.51
CA SER A 460 18.56 -2.41 -8.37
C SER A 460 20.05 -2.24 -8.08
N LEU A 461 20.72 -1.39 -8.85
CA LEU A 461 22.06 -0.87 -8.57
C LEU A 461 21.95 0.59 -8.16
N GLU A 462 22.30 0.88 -6.92
CA GLU A 462 22.22 2.22 -6.33
C GLU A 462 23.61 2.83 -6.11
N PHE A 463 23.71 4.13 -6.38
CA PHE A 463 24.83 4.95 -5.98
C PHE A 463 24.30 6.22 -5.31
N PHE A 464 24.90 6.59 -4.17
CA PHE A 464 24.66 7.89 -3.56
C PHE A 464 25.97 8.57 -3.19
N TYR A 465 25.97 9.91 -3.25
CA TYR A 465 27.00 10.77 -2.72
C TYR A 465 26.37 11.95 -1.99
N ARG A 466 26.76 12.18 -0.74
CA ARG A 466 26.30 13.33 0.05
C ARG A 466 27.52 14.09 0.55
N LYS A 467 27.59 15.38 0.23
CA LYS A 467 28.71 16.25 0.60
C LYS A 467 28.21 17.51 1.31
N PRO A 468 28.59 17.75 2.57
CA PRO A 468 28.34 19.03 3.22
C PRO A 468 29.18 20.13 2.54
N ILE A 469 28.53 21.25 2.20
CA ILE A 469 29.15 22.45 1.63
C ILE A 469 29.04 23.57 2.66
N GLY A 470 30.11 23.75 3.44
CA GLY A 470 30.11 24.66 4.57
C GLY A 470 29.12 24.21 5.66
N LYS A 471 28.50 25.17 6.36
CA LYS A 471 27.55 24.90 7.46
C LYS A 471 26.08 24.91 7.05
N ARG A 472 25.77 25.40 5.85
CA ARG A 472 24.39 25.71 5.43
C ARG A 472 23.94 25.02 4.15
N ALA A 473 24.87 24.42 3.41
CA ALA A 473 24.53 23.75 2.16
C ALA A 473 24.97 22.28 2.19
N GLN A 474 24.28 21.46 1.43
CA GLN A 474 24.60 20.06 1.20
C GLN A 474 24.35 19.74 -0.27
N PHE A 475 25.30 19.08 -0.89
CA PHE A 475 25.14 18.51 -2.21
C PHE A 475 24.83 17.02 -2.10
N ILE A 476 23.81 16.57 -2.83
CA ILE A 476 23.33 15.20 -2.84
C ILE A 476 23.31 14.76 -4.30
N THR A 477 23.90 13.62 -4.59
CA THR A 477 23.78 12.94 -5.88
C THR A 477 23.27 11.55 -5.60
N TYR A 478 22.31 11.11 -6.40
CA TYR A 478 21.76 9.77 -6.33
C TYR A 478 21.53 9.26 -7.75
N MET A 479 21.95 8.02 -7.98
CA MET A 479 21.75 7.31 -9.24
C MET A 479 21.22 5.93 -8.89
N VAL A 480 20.26 5.46 -9.66
CA VAL A 480 19.78 4.08 -9.60
C VAL A 480 19.58 3.55 -11.01
N LEU A 481 20.04 2.33 -11.24
CA LEU A 481 19.71 1.51 -12.41
C LEU A 481 18.88 0.33 -11.92
N ARG A 482 17.71 0.15 -12.48
CA ARG A 482 16.79 -0.95 -12.17
C ARG A 482 16.63 -1.80 -13.40
N ASP A 483 17.02 -3.05 -13.31
CA ASP A 483 16.73 -4.06 -14.32
C ASP A 483 15.40 -4.74 -13.99
N GLU A 484 14.59 -5.06 -14.99
CA GLU A 484 13.28 -5.72 -14.85
C GLU A 484 12.39 -5.15 -13.71
N PRO A 485 12.11 -3.83 -13.70
CA PRO A 485 11.39 -3.19 -12.60
C PRO A 485 9.99 -3.79 -12.40
N LEU A 486 9.59 -3.92 -11.13
CA LEU A 486 8.40 -4.64 -10.67
C LEU A 486 8.42 -6.15 -10.99
N HIS A 487 9.62 -6.71 -11.15
CA HIS A 487 9.83 -8.13 -11.45
C HIS A 487 9.18 -8.57 -12.77
N ARG A 488 9.27 -7.73 -13.81
CA ARG A 488 8.75 -8.00 -15.16
C ARG A 488 9.86 -8.12 -16.19
N ALA A 489 10.00 -9.31 -16.77
CA ALA A 489 11.03 -9.60 -17.78
C ALA A 489 10.89 -8.75 -19.05
N GLU A 490 9.68 -8.33 -19.40
CA GLU A 490 9.40 -7.49 -20.57
C GLU A 490 9.70 -5.99 -20.35
N ARG A 491 9.85 -5.57 -19.08
CA ARG A 491 10.17 -4.17 -18.76
C ARG A 491 11.67 -3.96 -18.89
N GLY A 492 12.05 -3.16 -19.88
CA GLY A 492 13.43 -2.76 -20.08
C GLY A 492 14.01 -2.00 -18.89
N ALA A 493 15.35 -2.03 -18.76
CA ALA A 493 16.06 -1.38 -17.68
C ALA A 493 15.76 0.12 -17.59
N GLN A 494 15.55 0.61 -16.36
CA GLN A 494 15.26 2.00 -16.06
C GLN A 494 16.42 2.63 -15.28
N ALA A 495 16.93 3.76 -15.76
CA ALA A 495 17.93 4.54 -15.05
C ALA A 495 17.32 5.85 -14.56
N SER A 496 17.57 6.19 -13.30
CA SER A 496 17.19 7.46 -12.69
C SER A 496 18.42 8.11 -12.06
N VAL A 497 18.60 9.40 -12.31
CA VAL A 497 19.71 10.19 -11.76
C VAL A 497 19.17 11.51 -11.26
N ILE A 498 19.61 11.93 -10.08
CA ILE A 498 19.28 13.23 -9.52
C ILE A 498 20.48 13.84 -8.79
N GLY A 499 20.68 15.13 -9.00
CA GLY A 499 21.61 15.96 -8.25
C GLY A 499 20.83 17.09 -7.57
N VAL A 500 20.96 17.22 -6.26
CA VAL A 500 20.27 18.25 -5.48
C VAL A 500 21.26 19.04 -4.65
N VAL A 501 21.09 20.36 -4.64
CA VAL A 501 21.77 21.25 -3.68
C VAL A 501 20.73 21.72 -2.68
N ARG A 502 20.81 21.23 -1.44
CA ARG A 502 19.98 21.68 -0.33
C ARG A 502 20.66 22.84 0.35
N TRP A 503 20.00 24.00 0.43
CA TRP A 503 20.46 25.16 1.19
C TRP A 503 19.49 25.46 2.34
N ARG A 504 19.99 25.55 3.57
CA ARG A 504 19.21 25.94 4.75
C ARG A 504 19.30 27.45 4.95
N PHE A 505 18.18 28.14 4.79
CA PHE A 505 18.07 29.57 5.11
C PHE A 505 17.61 29.73 6.57
N GLY A 506 18.31 30.56 7.34
CA GLY A 506 17.95 30.85 8.74
C GLY A 506 18.81 30.12 9.79
N SER A 507 18.85 30.71 11.00
CA SER A 507 19.58 30.19 12.16
C SER A 507 18.61 29.69 13.22
N ARG A 508 18.65 28.40 13.52
CA ARG A 508 18.82 27.84 14.87
C ARG A 508 18.90 26.32 14.77
#